data_AF-A0A5K0VTB7-F1
#
_entry.id   AF-A0A5K0VTB7-F1
#
_cell.length_a   1.000
_cell.length_b   1.000
_cell.length_c   1.000
_cell.angle_alpha   90.00
_cell.angle_beta   90.00
_cell.angle_gamma   90.00
#
_symmetry.space_group_name_H-M   'P 1'
#
loop_
_entity.id
_entity.type
_entity.pdbx_description
1 polymer ?
#
loop_
_entity_poly.entity_id
_entity_poly.type
_entity_poly.pdbx_seq_one_letter_code
_entity_poly.pdbx_strand_id
1 'polypeptide(L)' 'IGSTEWVEENREVLRSKAIAYLNVDIAVAGPGFHAYATPQLDDILKQVTQQ' A
#
# COMPACT_ATOMS: atom_id res chain seq x y z
N ILE A 1 -4.75 11.57 15.52
CA ILE A 1 -5.36 11.58 14.17
C ILE A 1 -5.03 10.23 13.57
N GLY A 2 -6.02 9.40 13.25
CA GLY A 2 -5.80 8.11 12.59
C GLY A 2 -5.66 8.27 11.08
N SER A 3 -5.37 7.17 10.38
CA SER A 3 -5.24 7.18 8.92
C SER A 3 -6.55 7.60 8.23
N THR A 4 -7.70 7.21 8.78
CA THR A 4 -9.02 7.63 8.30
C THR A 4 -9.20 9.15 8.40
N GLU A 5 -8.98 9.73 9.58
CA GLU A 5 -9.16 11.17 9.81
C GLU A 5 -8.19 11.99 8.96
N TRP A 6 -6.94 11.53 8.80
CA TRP A 6 -5.97 12.21 7.95
C TRP A 6 -6.39 12.19 6.47
N VAL A 7 -6.95 11.08 5.97
CA VAL A 7 -7.47 10.99 4.59
C VAL A 7 -8.68 11.90 4.39
N GLU A 8 -9.57 12.00 5.39
CA GLU A 8 -10.72 12.90 5.34
C GLU A 8 -10.29 14.37 5.24
N GLU A 9 -9.30 14.78 6.02
CA GLU A 9 -8.73 16.13 5.99
C GLU A 9 -7.99 16.45 4.67
N ASN A 10 -7.38 15.45 4.03
CA ASN A 10 -6.50 15.64 2.85
C ASN A 10 -7.13 15.15 1.53
N ARG A 11 -8.44 14.87 1.50
CA ARG A 11 -9.13 14.20 0.39
C ARG A 11 -8.84 14.78 -0.99
N GLU A 12 -8.88 16.10 -1.14
CA GLU A 12 -8.67 16.75 -2.45
C GLU A 12 -7.21 16.65 -2.94
N VAL A 13 -6.25 16.70 -2.01
CA VAL A 13 -4.82 16.51 -2.34
C VAL A 13 -4.58 15.06 -2.75
N LEU A 14 -5.13 14.10 -2.02
CA LEU A 14 -4.98 12.69 -2.35
C LEU A 14 -5.64 12.35 -3.69
N ARG A 15 -6.84 12.88 -3.94
CA ARG A 15 -7.53 12.69 -5.22
C ARG A 15 -6.74 13.22 -6.42
N SER A 16 -6.00 14.32 -6.24
CA SER A 16 -5.23 14.96 -7.32
C SER A 16 -3.79 14.48 -7.46
N LYS A 17 -3.18 13.93 -6.39
CA LYS A 17 -1.74 13.67 -6.35
C LYS A 17 -1.35 12.25 -5.94
N ALA A 18 -2.19 11.51 -5.23
CA ALA A 18 -1.83 10.18 -4.78
C ALA A 18 -1.89 9.19 -5.95
N ILE A 19 -0.77 8.51 -6.21
CA ILE A 19 -0.67 7.48 -7.26
C ILE A 19 -0.87 6.09 -6.66
N ALA A 20 -0.34 5.85 -5.47
CA ALA A 20 -0.48 4.61 -4.70
C ALA A 20 -0.35 4.87 -3.20
N TYR A 21 -0.86 3.95 -2.38
CA TYR A 21 -0.67 3.91 -0.93
C TYR A 21 -0.07 2.56 -0.55
N LEU A 22 0.97 2.58 0.28
CA LEU A 22 1.66 1.37 0.74
C LEU A 22 1.56 1.30 2.27
N ASN A 23 0.81 0.31 2.78
CA ASN A 23 0.80 0.04 4.22
C ASN A 23 1.95 -0.92 4.57
N VAL A 24 2.66 -0.61 5.65
CA VAL A 24 3.84 -1.40 6.11
C VAL A 24 3.68 -1.91 7.54
N ASP A 25 2.44 -1.98 8.03
CA ASP A 25 2.17 -2.63 9.31
C ASP A 25 2.53 -4.12 9.25
N ILE A 26 3.21 -4.59 10.30
CA ILE A 26 3.69 -5.97 10.41
C ILE A 26 4.48 -6.40 9.15
N ALA A 27 5.48 -5.60 8.76
CA ALA A 27 6.34 -5.89 7.62
C ALA A 27 7.16 -7.20 7.75
N VAL A 28 7.29 -7.75 8.96
CA VAL A 28 8.00 -9.01 9.23
C VAL A 28 7.12 -9.89 10.14
N ALA A 29 6.69 -11.04 9.62
CA ALA A 29 5.95 -12.03 10.39
C ALA A 29 6.15 -13.45 9.85
N GLY A 30 6.70 -14.33 10.70
CA GLY A 30 6.89 -15.74 10.35
C GLY A 30 7.83 -15.96 9.15
N PRO A 31 7.90 -17.20 8.64
CA PRO A 31 8.80 -17.58 7.54
C PRO A 31 8.23 -17.34 6.14
N GLY A 32 6.95 -16.96 6.01
CA GLY A 32 6.27 -16.80 4.70
C GLY A 32 6.20 -15.34 4.25
N PHE A 33 6.34 -15.10 2.94
CA PHE A 33 6.07 -13.79 2.35
C PHE A 33 4.58 -13.68 1.99
N HIS A 34 3.92 -12.63 2.48
CA HIS A 34 2.53 -12.32 2.19
C HIS A 34 2.42 -10.85 1.81
N ALA A 35 1.72 -10.57 0.71
CA ALA A 35 1.41 -9.21 0.28
C ALA A 35 0.04 -9.18 -0.38
N TYR A 36 -0.66 -8.07 -0.20
CA TYR A 36 -1.99 -7.84 -0.75
C TYR A 36 -1.99 -6.48 -1.43
N ALA A 37 -2.53 -6.42 -2.64
CA ALA A 37 -2.63 -5.21 -3.41
C ALA A 37 -3.86 -5.28 -4.34
N THR A 38 -4.20 -4.15 -4.95
CA THR A 38 -5.17 -4.15 -6.05
C THR A 38 -4.52 -4.75 -7.31
N PRO A 39 -5.29 -5.30 -8.27
CA PRO A 39 -4.74 -5.98 -9.44
C PRO A 39 -3.77 -5.14 -10.28
N GLN A 40 -3.90 -3.81 -10.25
CA GLN A 40 -3.00 -2.87 -10.93
C GLN A 40 -1.54 -2.96 -10.46
N LEU A 41 -1.30 -3.54 -9.28
CA LEU A 41 0.03 -3.69 -8.69
C LEU A 41 0.56 -5.13 -8.76
N ASP A 42 -0.19 -6.08 -9.34
CA ASP A 42 0.19 -7.51 -9.39
C ASP A 42 1.55 -7.75 -10.06
N ASP A 43 1.80 -7.08 -11.19
CA ASP A 43 3.02 -7.28 -11.94
C ASP A 43 4.25 -6.72 -11.21
N ILE A 44 4.11 -5.55 -10.59
CA ILE A 44 5.17 -4.98 -9.75
C ILE A 44 5.41 -5.89 -8.54
N LEU A 45 4.36 -6.38 -7.89
CA LEU A 45 4.50 -7.27 -6.74
C LEU A 45 5.23 -8.58 -7.10
N LYS A 46 4.91 -9.18 -8.25
CA LYS A 46 5.65 -10.34 -8.77
C LYS A 46 7.10 -9.98 -9.07
N GLN A 47 7.35 -8.88 -9.77
CA GLN A 47 8.72 -8.47 -10.13
C GLN A 47 9.61 -8.23 -8.91
N VAL A 48 9.12 -7.53 -7.88
CA VAL A 48 9.92 -7.25 -6.67
C VAL A 48 10.14 -8.46 -5.77
N THR A 49 9.40 -9.55 -6.00
CA THR A 49 9.51 -10.81 -5.25
C THR A 49 10.21 -11.92 -6.02
N GLN A 50 10.59 -11.67 -7.29
CA GLN A 50 11.44 -12.57 -8.06
C GLN A 50 12.85 -12.57 -7.46
N GLN A 51 13.35 -13.76 -7.11
CA GLN A 51 14.72 -13.99 -6.64
C GLN A 51 15.67 -14.19 -7.83
#